data_AF-A0A0M1JHM1-F1
#
_entry.id   AF-A0A0M1JHM1-F1
#
_cell.length_a   1.000
_cell.length_b   1.000
_cell.length_c   1.000
_cell.angle_alpha   90.00
_cell.angle_beta   90.00
_cell.angle_gamma   90.00
#
_symmetry.space_group_name_H-M   'P 1'
#
loop_
_entity.id
_entity.type
_entity.pdbx_description
1 polymer ?
#
loop_
_entity_poly.entity_id
_entity_poly.type
_entity_poly.pdbx_seq_one_letter_code
_entity_poly.pdbx_strand_id
1 'polypeptide(L)' 'MSVELITFVFQNIFIRILLIDDVVWFIASDIAKALGYKDLAQAVNQHCKEAKSLIYIDQLNKLVQEN' A
#
# COMPACT_ATOMS: atom_id res chain seq x y z
N MET A 1 -2.81 16.86 0.66
CA MET A 1 -2.62 15.44 0.34
C MET A 1 -3.89 14.72 0.77
N SER A 2 -4.67 14.20 -0.17
CA SER A 2 -5.80 13.33 0.14
C SER A 2 -5.35 11.87 0.12
N VAL A 3 -5.82 11.08 1.08
CA VAL A 3 -5.55 9.64 1.13
C VAL A 3 -6.84 8.90 1.44
N GLU A 4 -7.21 7.99 0.54
CA GLU A 4 -8.35 7.09 0.71
C GLU A 4 -7.88 5.64 0.67
N LEU A 5 -8.42 4.80 1.55
CA LEU A 5 -8.18 3.37 1.57
C LEU A 5 -9.32 2.63 0.88
N ILE A 6 -9.01 1.99 -0.25
CA ILE A 6 -9.93 1.16 -1.03
C ILE A 6 -9.54 -0.30 -0.86
N THR A 7 -10.53 -1.19 -0.85
CA THR A 7 -10.29 -2.65 -0.84
C THR A 7 -10.91 -3.26 -2.08
N PHE A 8 -10.16 -4.11 -2.79
CA PHE A 8 -10.68 -4.94 -3.87
C PHE A 8 -10.37 -6.41 -3.62
N VAL A 9 -11.15 -7.31 -4.23
CA VAL A 9 -10.99 -8.76 -4.08
C VAL A 9 -10.48 -9.35 -5.40
N PHE A 10 -9.36 -10.07 -5.34
CA PHE A 10 -8.80 -10.79 -6.48
C PHE A 10 -8.61 -12.26 -6.12
N GLN A 11 -9.31 -13.18 -6.80
CA GLN A 11 -9.23 -14.62 -6.52
C GLN A 11 -9.39 -14.95 -5.01
N ASN A 12 -10.37 -14.33 -4.35
CA ASN A 12 -10.62 -14.41 -2.90
C ASN A 12 -9.52 -13.83 -1.98
N ILE A 13 -8.59 -13.04 -2.54
CA ILE A 13 -7.58 -12.31 -1.78
C ILE A 13 -7.98 -10.84 -1.71
N PHE A 14 -8.13 -10.33 -0.48
CA PHE A 14 -8.31 -8.89 -0.25
C PHE A 14 -7.00 -8.16 -0.51
N ILE A 15 -7.05 -7.17 -1.39
CA ILE A 15 -5.91 -6.30 -1.69
C ILE A 15 -6.31 -4.88 -1.36
N ARG A 16 -5.50 -4.24 -0.52
CA ARG A 16 -5.65 -2.83 -0.14
C ARG A 16 -4.97 -1.92 -1.16
N ILE A 17 -5.62 -0.81 -1.45
CA ILE A 17 -5.15 0.26 -2.32
C ILE A 17 -5.24 1.57 -1.55
N LEU A 18 -4.21 2.40 -1.65
CA LEU A 18 -4.26 3.80 -1.26
C LEU A 18 -4.43 4.65 -2.52
N LEU A 19 -5.48 5.48 -2.55
CA LEU A 19 -5.60 6.56 -3.52
C LEU A 19 -4.98 7.81 -2.88
N ILE A 20 -3.81 8.23 -3.39
CA ILE A 20 -3.04 9.36 -2.86
C ILE A 20 -2.96 10.43 -3.94
N ASP A 21 -3.62 11.58 -3.73
CA ASP A 21 -3.68 12.67 -4.71
C ASP A 21 -4.03 12.15 -6.13
N ASP A 22 -5.08 11.34 -6.21
CA ASP A 22 -5.60 10.66 -7.41
C ASP A 22 -4.66 9.63 -8.07
N VAL A 23 -3.52 9.30 -7.43
CA VAL A 23 -2.63 8.23 -7.85
C VAL A 23 -2.93 6.95 -7.08
N VAL A 24 -3.06 5.85 -7.80
CA VAL A 24 -3.28 4.51 -7.22
C VAL A 24 -1.98 3.91 -6.72
N TRP A 25 -1.92 3.59 -5.43
CA TRP A 25 -0.83 2.88 -4.78
C TRP A 25 -1.31 1.56 -4.22
N PHE A 26 -0.69 0.45 -4.65
CA PHE A 26 -0.99 -0.86 -4.08
C PHE A 26 -0.16 -1.09 -2.81
N ILE A 27 -0.78 -1.73 -1.82
CA ILE A 27 -0.01 -2.23 -0.68
C ILE A 27 0.86 -3.41 -1.13
N ALA A 28 2.18 -3.20 -1.19
CA ALA A 28 3.11 -4.14 -1.79
C ALA A 28 3.09 -5.53 -1.13
N SER A 29 2.86 -5.62 0.18
CA SER A 29 2.73 -6.90 0.88
C SER A 29 1.49 -7.69 0.45
N ASP A 30 0.39 -7.01 0.15
CA ASP A 30 -0.85 -7.65 -0.28
C ASP A 30 -0.67 -8.22 -1.69
N ILE A 31 0.02 -7.49 -2.57
CA ILE A 31 0.40 -7.96 -3.92
C ILE A 31 1.36 -9.14 -3.83
N ALA A 32 2.41 -9.05 -3.01
CA ALA A 32 3.36 -10.14 -2.85
C ALA A 32 2.68 -11.43 -2.34
N LYS A 33 1.72 -11.28 -1.41
CA LYS A 33 0.90 -12.40 -0.93
C LYS A 33 0.01 -12.97 -2.05
N ALA A 34 -0.63 -12.11 -2.83
CA ALA A 34 -1.48 -12.53 -3.96
C ALA A 34 -0.70 -13.26 -5.05
N LEU A 35 0.56 -12.91 -5.25
CA LEU A 35 1.48 -13.57 -6.19
C LEU A 35 2.13 -14.84 -5.62
N GLY A 36 1.90 -15.17 -4.35
CA GLY A 36 2.40 -16.39 -3.72
C GLY A 36 3.86 -16.32 -3.25
N TYR A 37 4.42 -15.13 -3.04
CA TYR A 37 5.75 -15.00 -2.46
C TYR A 37 5.76 -15.51 -1.01
N LYS A 38 6.77 -16.34 -0.70
CA LYS A 38 6.96 -16.89 0.65
C LYS A 38 7.47 -15.83 1.64
N ASP A 39 8.42 -15.01 1.20
CA ASP A 39 8.98 -13.90 1.98
C ASP A 39 8.55 -12.58 1.37
N LEU A 40 7.55 -11.95 2.00
CA LEU A 40 6.97 -10.70 1.51
C LEU A 40 7.95 -9.55 1.62
N ALA A 41 8.77 -9.50 2.67
CA ALA A 41 9.74 -8.41 2.88
C ALA A 41 10.85 -8.47 1.84
N GLN A 42 11.38 -9.67 1.56
CA GLN A 42 12.33 -9.87 0.48
C GLN A 42 11.73 -9.47 -0.87
N ALA A 43 10.51 -9.93 -1.19
CA ALA A 43 9.84 -9.62 -2.46
C ALA A 43 9.69 -8.10 -2.66
N VAL A 44 9.23 -7.39 -1.62
CA VAL A 44 9.10 -5.93 -1.67
C VAL A 44 10.46 -5.26 -1.87
N ASN A 45 11.49 -5.67 -1.12
CA ASN A 45 12.84 -5.10 -1.26
C ASN A 45 13.45 -5.32 -2.65
N GLN A 46 13.19 -6.47 -3.27
CA GLN A 46 13.73 -6.80 -4.58
C GLN A 46 13.00 -6.09 -5.73
N HIS A 47 11.68 -5.91 -5.60
CA HIS A 47 10.83 -5.47 -6.71
C HIS A 47 10.32 -4.03 -6.58
N CYS A 48 10.28 -3.45 -5.38
CA CYS A 48 9.69 -2.13 -5.11
C CYS A 48 10.74 -1.14 -4.59
N LYS A 49 11.67 -0.72 -5.47
CA LYS A 49 12.79 0.18 -5.12
C LYS A 49 12.34 1.55 -4.58
N GLU A 50 11.17 2.02 -5.00
CA GLU A 50 10.59 3.32 -4.61
C GLU A 50 9.38 3.14 -3.67
N ALA A 51 9.33 2.03 -2.92
CA ALA A 51 8.25 1.80 -1.97
C ALA A 51 8.25 2.85 -0.85
N LYS A 52 7.07 3.40 -0.54
CA LYS A 52 6.87 4.31 0.60
C LYS A 52 6.38 3.53 1.80
N SER A 53 6.96 3.80 2.98
CA SER A 53 6.50 3.21 4.23
C SER A 53 5.10 3.70 4.58
N LEU A 54 4.20 2.79 4.98
CA LEU A 54 2.85 3.14 5.41
C LEU A 54 2.83 3.97 6.70
N ILE A 55 3.84 3.81 7.56
CA ILE A 55 3.99 4.62 8.77
C ILE A 55 4.11 6.11 8.41
N TYR A 56 4.83 6.40 7.33
CA TYR A 56 4.99 7.77 6.85
C TYR A 56 3.67 8.35 6.34
N ILE A 57 2.85 7.55 5.64
CA ILE A 57 1.55 7.99 5.13
C ILE A 57 0.55 8.24 6.27
N ASP A 58 0.52 7.38 7.29
CA ASP A 58 -0.38 7.56 8.45
C ASP A 58 -0.04 8.82 9.26
N GLN A 59 1.26 9.11 9.42
CA GLN A 59 1.72 10.35 10.04
C GLN A 59 1.33 11.58 9.22
N LEU A 60 1.48 11.55 7.90
CA LEU A 60 1.06 12.64 7.02
C LEU A 60 -0.45 12.87 7.06
N ASN A 61 -1.26 11.81 7.11
CA ASN A 61 -2.71 11.94 7.24
C ASN A 61 -3.13 12.63 8.53
N LYS A 62 -2.51 12.28 9.66
CA LYS A 62 -2.77 12.95 10.94
C LYS A 62 -2.46 14.45 10.86
N LEU A 63 -1.30 14.80 10.28
CA LEU A 63 -0.88 16.20 10.13
C LEU A 63 -1.77 17.04 9.19
N VAL A 64 -2.39 16.43 8.18
CA VAL A 64 -3.30 17.12 7.25
C VAL A 64 -4.70 17.29 7.84
N GLN A 65 -5.15 16.38 8.70
CA GLN A 65 -6.46 16.48 9.36
C GLN A 65 -6.47 17.43 10.56
N GLU A 66 -5.29 17.78 11.08
CA GLU A 66 -5.11 18.70 12.21
C GLU A 66 -4.94 20.18 11.80
N ASN A 67 -4.88 20.49 10.50
CA ASN A 67 -4.81 21.85 9.93
C ASN A 67 -6.06 22.20 9.13
#